data_AF-A0A9K3H236-F1
#
_entry.id   AF-A0A9K3H236-F1
#
_cell.length_a   1.000
_cell.length_b   1.000
_cell.length_c   1.000
_cell.angle_alpha   90.00
_cell.angle_beta   90.00
_cell.angle_gamma   90.00
#
_symmetry.space_group_name_H-M   'P 1'
#
loop_
_entity.id
_entity.type
_entity.pdbx_description
1 polymer ?
#
loop_
_entity_poly.entity_id
_entity_poly.type
_entity_poly.pdbx_seq_one_letter_code
_entity_poly.pdbx_strand_id
1 'polypeptide(L)' 'MGSKTTLKVCGEDFEDMLPKMTEKLGGEGLIKESCNGFNMLMNKENGVITFESLKCNKSLHRLQDFTRR' A
#
# COMPACT_ATOMS: atom_id res chain seq x y z
N MET A 1 13.02 13.04 14.28
CA MET A 1 11.64 13.46 13.97
C MET A 1 11.52 13.56 12.45
N GLY A 2 11.04 12.51 11.78
CA GLY A 2 10.76 12.58 10.34
C GLY A 2 9.56 13.50 10.09
N SER A 3 9.68 14.44 9.14
CA SER A 3 8.60 15.38 8.82
C SER A 3 7.37 14.62 8.32
N LYS A 4 6.23 14.79 9.02
CA LYS A 4 4.94 14.25 8.59
C LYS A 4 4.58 14.87 7.24
N THR A 5 4.44 14.02 6.20
CA THR A 5 4.00 14.45 4.87
C THR A 5 2.55 14.05 4.69
N THR A 6 1.69 15.01 4.38
CA THR A 6 0.28 14.76 4.04
C THR A 6 0.11 14.98 2.55
N LEU A 7 -0.47 14.00 1.87
CA LEU A 7 -0.80 14.05 0.45
C LEU A 7 -2.30 14.25 0.29
N LYS A 8 -2.72 15.11 -0.64
CA LYS A 8 -4.14 15.24 -0.96
C LYS A 8 -4.49 14.24 -2.06
N VAL A 9 -5.32 13.25 -1.75
CA VAL A 9 -5.73 12.20 -2.68
C VAL A 9 -7.25 12.22 -2.79
N CYS A 10 -7.78 12.46 -3.99
CA CYS A 10 -9.23 12.50 -4.27
C CYS A 10 -10.07 13.39 -3.32
N GLY A 11 -9.48 14.48 -2.80
CA GLY A 11 -10.17 15.39 -1.88
C GLY A 11 -10.02 15.04 -0.40
N GLU A 12 -9.43 13.90 -0.07
CA GLU A 12 -9.13 13.47 1.31
C GLU A 12 -7.64 13.64 1.64
N ASP A 13 -7.35 13.78 2.93
CA ASP A 13 -5.99 13.83 3.44
C ASP A 13 -5.45 12.40 3.63
N PHE A 14 -4.39 12.07 2.89
CA PHE A 14 -3.65 10.84 3.03
C PHE A 14 -2.37 11.10 3.83
N GLU A 15 -2.19 10.37 4.94
CA GLU A 15 -0.97 10.43 5.72
C GLU A 15 0.10 9.51 5.11
N ASP A 16 1.21 10.11 4.67
CA ASP A 16 2.35 9.35 4.19
C ASP A 16 3.06 8.64 5.35
N MET A 17 3.02 7.31 5.33
CA MET A 17 3.64 6.46 6.34
C MET A 17 5.06 6.01 5.97
N LEU A 18 5.54 6.30 4.75
CA LEU A 18 6.89 5.90 4.32
C LEU A 18 7.99 6.46 5.23
N PRO A 19 7.94 7.71 5.74
CA PRO A 19 8.93 8.21 6.68
C PRO A 19 8.99 7.38 7.96
N LYS A 20 7.82 7.01 8.52
CA LYS A 20 7.74 6.18 9.74
C LYS A 20 8.20 4.75 9.50
N MET A 21 7.91 4.19 8.33
CA MET A 21 8.38 2.86 7.96
C MET A 21 9.89 2.85 7.76
N THR A 22 10.45 3.89 7.13
CA THR A 22 11.90 4.05 6.95
C THR A 22 12.61 4.18 8.30
N GLU A 23 12.04 4.93 9.25
CA GLU A 23 12.57 5.05 10.61
C GLU A 23 12.62 3.69 11.34
N LYS A 24 11.63 2.82 11.11
CA LYS A 24 11.54 1.51 11.78
C LYS A 24 12.30 0.38 11.08
N LEU A 25 12.30 0.37 9.75
CA LEU A 25 12.78 -0.74 8.92
C LEU A 25 14.10 -0.42 8.21
N GLY A 26 14.49 0.86 8.16
CA GLY A 26 15.52 1.33 7.24
C GLY A 26 15.04 1.37 5.78
N GLY A 27 15.87 1.93 4.89
CA GLY A 27 15.55 2.02 3.47
C GLY A 27 15.44 0.66 2.78
N GLU A 28 16.41 -0.23 3.02
CA GLU A 28 16.40 -1.59 2.45
C GLU A 28 15.23 -2.42 2.96
N GLY A 29 14.93 -2.34 4.27
CA GLY A 29 13.78 -3.03 4.86
C GLY A 29 12.46 -2.54 4.29
N LEU A 30 12.29 -1.22 4.12
CA LEU A 30 11.11 -0.66 3.48
C LEU A 30 10.94 -1.16 2.04
N ILE A 31 12.01 -1.16 1.23
CA ILE A 31 11.96 -1.67 -0.15
C ILE A 31 11.56 -3.14 -0.16
N LYS A 32 12.19 -3.96 0.69
CA LYS A 32 11.89 -5.39 0.80
C LYS A 32 10.42 -5.64 1.13
N GLU A 33 9.89 -5.00 2.16
CA GLU A 33 8.49 -5.17 2.57
C GLU A 33 7.53 -4.64 1.51
N SER A 34 7.87 -3.55 0.84
CA SER A 34 7.08 -3.00 -0.27
C SER A 34 7.03 -3.97 -1.46
N CYS A 35 8.16 -4.58 -1.82
CA CYS A 35 8.24 -5.60 -2.87
C CYS A 35 7.45 -6.86 -2.49
N ASN A 36 7.50 -7.28 -1.23
CA ASN A 36 6.72 -8.42 -0.73
C ASN A 36 5.21 -8.16 -0.86
N GLY A 37 4.75 -6.98 -0.42
CA GLY A 37 3.36 -6.56 -0.56
C GLY A 37 2.93 -6.49 -2.02
N PHE A 38 3.77 -5.95 -2.90
CA PHE A 38 3.50 -5.91 -4.34
C PHE A 38 3.37 -7.32 -4.93
N ASN A 39 4.31 -8.22 -4.64
CA ASN A 39 4.30 -9.62 -5.12
C ASN A 39 3.07 -10.40 -4.63
N MET A 40 2.56 -10.07 -3.45
CA MET A 40 1.34 -10.67 -2.91
C MET A 40 0.09 -10.14 -3.63
N LEU A 41 0.06 -8.86 -4.01
CA LEU A 41 -1.12 -8.20 -4.58
C LEU A 41 -1.18 -8.25 -6.12
N MET A 42 -0.06 -8.42 -6.79
CA MET A 42 0.01 -8.42 -8.24
C MET A 42 -0.64 -9.65 -8.88
N ASN A 43 -1.15 -9.48 -10.09
CA ASN A 43 -1.37 -10.60 -10.97
C ASN A 43 0.00 -11.12 -11.44
N LYS A 44 0.31 -12.38 -11.17
CA LYS A 44 1.62 -12.99 -11.47
C LYS A 44 1.89 -13.15 -12.96
N GLU A 45 0.85 -13.29 -13.78
CA GLU A 45 0.99 -13.40 -15.24
C GLU A 45 1.29 -12.04 -15.86
N ASN A 46 0.58 -11.00 -15.41
CA ASN A 46 0.68 -9.66 -16.01
C ASN A 46 1.79 -8.79 -15.40
N GLY A 47 2.42 -9.20 -14.30
CA GLY A 47 3.48 -8.41 -13.69
C GLY A 47 3.00 -7.16 -12.93
N VAL A 48 1.69 -6.93 -12.84
CA VAL A 48 1.10 -5.68 -12.32
C VAL A 48 -0.06 -5.94 -11.36
N ILE A 49 -0.35 -4.98 -10.50
CA ILE A 49 -1.55 -4.98 -9.66
C ILE A 49 -2.77 -4.68 -10.54
N THR A 50 -3.69 -5.65 -10.64
CA THR A 50 -4.96 -5.48 -11.36
C THR A 50 -6.11 -5.37 -10.36
N PHE A 51 -7.24 -4.82 -10.81
CA PHE A 51 -8.44 -4.77 -9.96
C PHE A 51 -8.87 -6.19 -9.51
N GLU A 52 -8.73 -7.16 -10.41
CA GLU A 52 -9.04 -8.56 -10.13
C GLU A 52 -8.07 -9.19 -9.14
N SER A 53 -6.75 -8.98 -9.30
CA SER A 53 -5.76 -9.51 -8.35
C SER A 53 -5.96 -8.93 -6.96
N LEU A 54 -6.30 -7.64 -6.87
CA LEU A 54 -6.71 -7.04 -5.60
C LEU A 54 -7.96 -7.73 -5.07
N LYS A 55 -8.99 -7.98 -5.88
CA LYS A 55 -10.24 -8.63 -5.44
C LYS A 55 -10.03 -10.05 -4.90
N CYS A 56 -9.13 -10.82 -5.51
CA CYS A 56 -8.82 -12.18 -5.07
C CYS A 56 -7.97 -12.21 -3.79
N ASN A 57 -7.07 -11.23 -3.61
CA ASN A 57 -6.23 -11.11 -2.42
C ASN A 57 -6.94 -10.42 -1.22
N LYS A 58 -8.22 -10.03 -1.37
CA LYS A 58 -9.03 -9.31 -0.36
C LYS A 58 -9.60 -10.17 0.78
N SER A 59 -9.15 -11.41 0.99
CA SER A 59 -9.72 -12.27 2.04
C SER A 59 -9.38 -11.86 3.48
N LEU A 60 -9.04 -10.59 3.77
CA LEU A 60 -8.66 -10.14 5.10
C LEU A 60 -9.06 -8.68 5.35
N HIS A 61 -10.38 -8.42 5.41
CA HIS A 61 -11.03 -7.36 6.20
C HIS A 61 -10.69 -5.86 5.91
N ARG A 62 -9.65 -5.51 5.14
CA ARG A 62 -9.18 -4.12 4.96
C ARG A 62 -9.73 -3.37 3.74
N LEU A 63 -10.63 -3.99 2.98
CA LEU A 63 -11.09 -3.46 1.69
C LEU A 63 -12.61 -3.44 1.54
N GLN A 64 -13.35 -3.52 2.65
CA GLN A 64 -14.81 -3.33 2.65
C GLN A 64 -15.21 -1.84 2.52
N ASP A 65 -14.30 -0.90 2.81
CA ASP A 65 -14.65 0.53 2.80
C ASP A 65 -14.60 1.20 1.42
N PHE A 66 -14.08 0.53 0.38
CA PHE A 66 -14.05 1.08 -0.98
C PHE A 66 -15.40 1.06 -1.71
N THR A 67 -16.50 0.66 -1.05
CA THR A 67 -17.84 0.53 -1.66
C THR A 67 -18.86 1.53 -1.12
N ARG A 68 -18.50 2.48 -0.25
CA ARG A 68 -19.44 3.52 0.18
C ARG A 68 -19.29 4.77 -0.69
N ARG A 69 -20.36 5.05 -1.43
CA ARG A 69 -20.57 6.21 -2.32
C ARG A 69 -20.51 7.54 -1.56
#